data_AF-A0A9E2P4F5-F1
#
_entry.id   AF-A0A9E2P4F5-F1
#
_cell.length_a   1.000
_cell.length_b   1.000
_cell.length_c   1.000
_cell.angle_alpha   90.00
_cell.angle_beta   90.00
_cell.angle_gamma   90.00
#
_symmetry.space_group_name_H-M   'P 1'
#
loop_
_entity.id
_entity.type
_entity.pdbx_description
1 polymer ?
#
loop_
_entity_poly.entity_id
_entity_poly.type
_entity_poly.pdbx_seq_one_letter_code
_entity_poly.pdbx_strand_id
1 'polypeptide(L)'
;MAHLVAIQTPKGEWLSFVVAHPTNQVVGDVDVIGRKVPCFTFLRAWDGVPKAEAERLALSLKGVPRAARHAAILKASEGLRLSFAAGTQV
;
A
#
# COMPACT_ATOMS: atom_id res chain seq x y z
N MET A 1 -3.39 -1.75 -14.62
CA MET A 1 -4.12 -1.67 -13.33
C MET A 1 -3.13 -1.24 -12.26
N ALA A 2 -3.59 -0.54 -11.22
CA ALA A 2 -2.73 -0.13 -10.11
C ALA A 2 -2.74 -1.21 -9.01
N HIS A 3 -1.80 -1.08 -8.08
CA HIS A 3 -1.64 -1.98 -6.94
C HIS A 3 -1.80 -1.19 -5.65
N LEU A 4 -2.64 -1.68 -4.75
CA LEU A 4 -2.63 -1.21 -3.37
C LEU A 4 -1.44 -1.88 -2.68
N VAL A 5 -0.56 -1.07 -2.12
CA VAL A 5 0.62 -1.50 -1.39
C VAL A 5 0.49 -1.07 0.05
N ALA A 6 0.65 -2.01 0.97
CA ALA A 6 0.74 -1.74 2.39
C ALA A 6 2.08 -2.20 2.92
N ILE A 7 2.73 -1.34 3.70
CA ILE A 7 3.99 -1.66 4.34
C ILE A 7 3.89 -1.45 5.84
N GLN A 8 4.66 -2.23 6.58
CA GLN A 8 5.01 -1.94 7.95
C GLN A 8 6.43 -1.36 7.98
N THR A 9 6.57 -0.18 8.54
CA THR A 9 7.89 0.46 8.72
C THR A 9 8.68 -0.25 9.84
N PRO A 10 10.00 -0.03 9.93
CA PRO A 10 10.82 -0.51 11.06
C PRO A 10 10.35 -0.03 12.44
N LYS A 11 9.51 1.00 12.51
CA LYS A 11 8.89 1.50 13.75
C LYS A 11 7.55 0.83 14.08
N GLY A 12 7.15 -0.20 13.33
CA GLY A 12 5.87 -0.89 13.46
C GLY A 12 4.67 -0.14 12.87
N GLU A 13 4.89 1.01 12.21
CA GLU A 13 3.81 1.80 11.63
C GLU A 13 3.35 1.25 10.29
N TRP A 14 2.04 1.16 10.09
CA TRP A 14 1.47 0.83 8.79
C TRP A 14 1.38 2.07 7.90
N LEU A 15 1.76 1.92 6.64
CA LEU A 15 1.60 2.92 5.59
C LEU A 15 0.98 2.26 4.36
N SER A 16 0.31 3.08 3.56
CA SER A 16 -0.33 2.65 2.31
C SER A 16 0.09 3.53 1.15
N PHE A 17 0.23 2.89 0.00
CA PHE A 17 0.62 3.48 -1.28
C PHE A 17 -0.22 2.82 -2.37
N VAL A 18 -0.44 3.54 -3.46
CA VAL A 18 -1.02 2.95 -4.66
C VAL A 18 -0.04 3.15 -5.79
N VAL A 19 0.51 2.07 -6.35
CA VAL A 19 1.57 2.13 -7.37
C VAL A 19 1.08 1.61 -8.71
N ALA A 20 1.56 2.20 -9.81
CA ALA A 20 1.13 1.82 -11.15
C ALA A 20 1.74 0.48 -11.63
N HIS A 21 2.92 0.12 -11.12
CA HIS A 21 3.67 -1.07 -11.51
C HIS A 21 4.08 -1.86 -10.26
N PRO A 22 3.83 -3.17 -10.20
CA PRO A 22 4.38 -3.99 -9.14
C PRO A 22 5.81 -4.35 -9.57
N THR A 23 6.81 -3.87 -8.86
CA THR A 23 8.12 -4.52 -8.91
C THR A 23 8.47 -5.06 -7.54
N ASN A 24 9.32 -6.07 -7.51
CA ASN A 24 9.87 -6.65 -6.29
C ASN A 24 10.76 -5.63 -5.52
N GLN A 25 10.85 -4.39 -6.01
CA GLN A 25 11.63 -3.27 -5.52
C GLN A 25 10.75 -2.05 -5.27
N VAL A 26 9.57 -2.23 -4.65
CA VAL A 26 8.70 -1.10 -4.30
C VAL A 26 9.39 -0.05 -3.41
N VAL A 27 10.52 -0.33 -2.76
CA VAL A 27 11.28 0.69 -2.01
C VAL A 27 11.81 1.75 -2.98
N GLY A 28 11.49 3.01 -2.72
CA GLY A 28 11.90 4.12 -3.58
C GLY A 28 10.95 4.41 -4.74
N ASP A 29 9.99 3.51 -5.02
CA ASP A 29 8.94 3.76 -6.00
C ASP A 29 8.07 4.96 -5.58
N VAL A 30 7.46 5.58 -6.58
CA VAL A 30 6.58 6.73 -6.42
C VAL A 30 5.14 6.27 -6.61
N ASP A 31 4.30 6.54 -5.61
CA ASP A 31 2.88 6.26 -5.69
C ASP A 31 2.16 7.22 -6.64
N VAL A 32 0.91 6.93 -6.98
CA VAL A 32 0.09 7.73 -7.90
C VAL A 32 -0.17 9.17 -7.43
N ILE A 33 0.15 9.51 -6.19
CA ILE A 33 0.06 10.87 -5.64
C ILE A 33 1.43 11.48 -5.30
N GLY A 34 2.52 10.92 -5.83
CA GLY A 34 3.87 11.47 -5.73
C GLY A 34 4.64 11.12 -4.45
N ARG A 35 4.15 10.20 -3.60
CA ARG A 35 4.84 9.79 -2.38
C ARG A 35 5.86 8.70 -2.66
N LYS A 36 7.06 8.84 -2.11
CA LYS A 36 8.08 7.78 -2.13
C LYS A 36 7.74 6.71 -1.10
N VAL A 37 7.80 5.45 -1.52
CA VAL A 37 7.67 4.30 -0.64
C VAL A 37 8.96 4.15 0.18
N PRO A 38 8.92 4.24 1.52
CA PRO A 38 10.10 4.14 2.36
C PRO A 38 10.53 2.67 2.56
N CYS A 39 11.65 2.46 3.24
CA CYS A 39 12.06 1.15 3.72
C CYS A 39 11.02 0.54 4.68
N PHE A 40 10.88 -0.79 4.64
CA PHE A 40 9.88 -1.53 5.40
C PHE A 40 10.45 -2.84 5.96
N THR A 41 9.80 -3.35 6.99
CA THR A 41 10.03 -4.70 7.55
C THR A 41 9.08 -5.73 6.95
N PHE A 42 7.88 -5.29 6.57
CA PHE A 42 6.85 -6.15 6.00
C PHE A 42 6.09 -5.42 4.89
N LEU A 43 5.65 -6.17 3.87
CA LEU A 43 4.97 -5.67 2.69
C LEU A 43 3.86 -6.62 2.27
N ARG A 44 2.70 -6.06 1.91
CA ARG A 44 1.64 -6.72 1.14
C ARG A 44 1.25 -5.85 -0.05
N ALA A 45 1.05 -6.47 -1.19
CA ALA A 45 0.52 -5.83 -2.38
C ALA A 45 -0.70 -6.58 -2.88
N TRP A 46 -1.73 -5.83 -3.26
CA TRP A 46 -2.95 -6.34 -3.89
C TRP A 46 -3.10 -5.72 -5.27
N ASP A 47 -3.41 -6.56 -6.25
CA ASP A 47 -3.75 -6.16 -7.61
C ASP A 47 -5.26 -6.00 -7.79
N GLY A 48 -5.65 -5.32 -8.87
CA GLY A 48 -7.05 -5.13 -9.23
C GLY A 48 -7.60 -3.72 -9.00
N VAL A 49 -6.78 -2.76 -8.54
CA VAL A 49 -7.23 -1.36 -8.39
C VAL A 49 -7.40 -0.72 -9.78
N PRO A 50 -8.61 -0.26 -10.15
CA PRO A 50 -8.81 0.44 -11.43
C PRO A 50 -8.02 1.74 -11.47
N LYS A 51 -7.42 2.07 -12.62
CA LYS A 51 -6.62 3.31 -12.77
C LYS A 51 -7.43 4.55 -12.41
N ALA A 52 -8.71 4.59 -12.77
CA ALA A 52 -9.63 5.69 -12.47
C ALA A 52 -9.89 5.88 -10.96
N GLU A 53 -9.69 4.83 -10.14
CA GLU A 53 -9.93 4.87 -8.69
C GLU A 53 -8.64 4.97 -7.87
N ALA A 54 -7.49 4.74 -8.49
CA ALA A 54 -6.19 4.64 -7.84
C ALA A 54 -5.83 5.92 -7.05
N GLU A 55 -5.98 7.09 -7.66
CA GLU A 55 -5.70 8.38 -7.01
C GLU A 55 -6.66 8.66 -5.86
N ARG A 56 -7.97 8.42 -6.07
CA ARG A 56 -8.99 8.59 -5.03
C ARG A 56 -8.70 7.70 -3.82
N LEU A 57 -8.32 6.45 -4.06
CA LEU A 57 -7.97 5.51 -3.00
C LEU A 57 -6.72 5.95 -2.22
N ALA A 58 -5.67 6.39 -2.94
CA ALA A 58 -4.45 6.88 -2.33
C ALA A 58 -4.69 8.12 -1.44
N LEU A 59 -5.49 9.07 -1.92
CA LEU A 59 -5.87 10.27 -1.16
C LEU A 59 -6.70 9.92 0.09
N SER A 60 -7.67 9.02 -0.03
CA SER A 60 -8.48 8.55 1.09
C SER A 60 -7.63 7.93 2.19
N LEU A 61 -6.73 7.00 1.84
CA LEU A 61 -5.89 6.30 2.81
C LEU A 61 -4.82 7.20 3.44
N LYS A 62 -4.36 8.25 2.74
CA LYS A 62 -3.41 9.24 3.28
C LYS A 62 -3.96 9.98 4.50
N GLY A 63 -5.26 10.27 4.52
CA GLY A 63 -5.93 10.99 5.60
C GLY A 63 -6.20 10.16 6.86
N VAL A 64 -5.99 8.85 6.82
CA VAL A 64 -6.37 7.96 7.92
C VAL A 64 -5.41 8.11 9.12
N PRO A 65 -5.95 8.29 10.35
CA PRO A 65 -5.16 8.32 11.57
C PRO A 65 -4.31 7.06 11.75
N ARG A 66 -3.11 7.22 12.32
CA ARG A 66 -2.13 6.13 12.49
C ARG A 66 -2.71 4.87 13.13
N ALA A 67 -3.53 5.02 14.18
CA ALA A 67 -4.13 3.90 14.91
C ALA A 67 -5.14 3.08 14.08
N ALA A 68 -5.84 3.70 13.12
CA ALA A 68 -6.86 3.05 12.29
C ALA A 68 -6.33 2.61 10.92
N ARG A 69 -5.10 2.97 10.58
CA ARG A 69 -4.57 2.87 9.22
C ARG A 69 -4.45 1.42 8.74
N HIS A 70 -4.03 0.50 9.59
CA HIS A 70 -3.95 -0.93 9.24
C HIS A 70 -5.33 -1.51 8.91
N ALA A 71 -6.34 -1.27 9.75
CA ALA A 71 -7.71 -1.73 9.50
C ALA A 71 -8.30 -1.12 8.22
N ALA A 72 -8.06 0.17 7.97
CA ALA A 72 -8.53 0.85 6.76
C ALA A 72 -7.89 0.26 5.48
N ILE A 73 -6.62 -0.10 5.52
CA ILE A 73 -5.93 -0.79 4.43
C ILE A 73 -6.56 -2.15 4.15
N LEU A 74 -6.77 -2.96 5.19
CA LEU A 74 -7.35 -4.28 5.04
C LEU A 74 -8.76 -4.20 4.42
N LYS A 75 -9.57 -3.27 4.91
CA LYS A 75 -10.89 -2.98 4.34
C LYS A 75 -10.81 -2.54 2.87
N ALA A 76 -9.86 -1.67 2.53
CA ALA A 76 -9.63 -1.23 1.14
C ALA A 76 -9.11 -2.35 0.23
N SER A 77 -8.55 -3.42 0.80
CA SER A 77 -8.09 -4.59 0.06
C SER A 77 -9.15 -5.66 -0.16
N GLU A 78 -10.34 -5.52 0.45
CA GLU A 78 -11.43 -6.48 0.27
C GLU A 78 -11.84 -6.55 -1.21
N GLY A 79 -11.87 -7.77 -1.76
CA GLY A 79 -12.16 -8.01 -3.17
C GLY A 79 -10.98 -7.77 -4.13
N LEU A 80 -9.84 -7.30 -3.66
CA LEU A 80 -8.59 -7.25 -4.42
C LEU A 80 -7.83 -8.57 -4.28
N ARG A 81 -7.10 -8.97 -5.34
CA ARG A 81 -6.29 -10.20 -5.28
C ARG A 81 -4.94 -9.89 -4.65
N LEU A 82 -4.56 -10.63 -3.61
CA LEU A 82 -3.21 -10.55 -3.06
C LEU A 82 -2.20 -11.03 -4.12
N SER A 83 -1.31 -10.15 -4.55
CA SER A 83 -0.33 -10.43 -5.59
C SER A 83 1.08 -10.66 -5.04
N PHE A 84 1.40 -10.05 -3.90
CA PHE A 84 2.71 -10.18 -3.27
C PHE A 84 2.64 -10.02 -1.76
N ALA A 85 3.45 -10.80 -1.04
CA ALA A 85 3.69 -10.63 0.39
C ALA A 85 5.15 -10.97 0.71
N ALA A 86 5.83 -10.08 1.43
CA ALA A 86 7.24 -10.26 1.78
C ALA A 86 7.55 -9.70 3.18
N GLY A 87 8.54 -10.31 3.83
CA GLY A 87 8.92 -10.03 5.21
C GLY A 87 8.23 -10.96 6.21
N THR A 88 8.62 -10.84 7.47
CA THR A 88 8.05 -11.63 8.57
C THR A 88 7.13 -10.72 9.40
N GLN A 89 5.86 -11.09 9.55
CA GLN A 89 5.00 -10.46 10.55
C GLN A 89 5.52 -10.86 11.93
N VAL A 90 6.03 -9.88 12.67
CA VAL A 90 6.36 -10.00 14.11
C VAL A 90 5.14 -9.65 14.95
#